data_AF-A0A7S2RP13-F1
#
_entry.id   AF-A0A7S2RP13-F1
#
_cell.length_a   1.000
_cell.length_b   1.000
_cell.length_c   1.000
_cell.angle_alpha   90.00
_cell.angle_beta   90.00
_cell.angle_gamma   90.00
#
_symmetry.space_group_name_H-M   'P 1'
#
loop_
_entity.id
_entity.type
_entity.pdbx_description
1 polymer ?
#
loop_
_entity_poly.entity_id
_entity_poly.type
_entity_poly.pdbx_seq_one_letter_code
_entity_poly.pdbx_strand_id
1 'polypeptide(L)'
;AEELGIDNLQNPGELSFIFTCPAEQIHLGGCNCFEDVYILKRDSENCRIIIGEAEVTEFKWMPIEEYEKCLISNDDLYVPRDSRYINIFFEKLRSLSKSKK
;
A
#
# COMPACT_ATOMS: atom_id res chain seq x y z
N ALA A 1 10.12 -9.28 -4.29
CA ALA A 1 10.54 -8.14 -3.46
C ALA A 1 10.66 -8.70 -2.06
N GLU A 2 11.82 -8.47 -1.46
CA GLU A 2 12.46 -9.26 -0.40
C GLU A 2 11.54 -9.66 0.77
N GLU A 3 10.62 -8.80 1.18
CA GLU A 3 9.73 -9.02 2.33
C GLU A 3 8.53 -9.95 2.03
N LEU A 4 7.92 -9.83 0.84
CA LEU A 4 6.71 -10.56 0.45
C LEU A 4 6.97 -11.65 -0.60
N GLY A 5 8.24 -11.90 -0.96
CA GLY A 5 8.66 -12.88 -1.97
C GLY A 5 7.99 -12.69 -3.32
N ILE A 6 7.65 -11.45 -3.68
CA ILE A 6 7.09 -11.10 -5.00
C ILE A 6 8.23 -11.11 -6.01
N ASP A 7 8.71 -12.29 -6.40
CA ASP A 7 9.97 -12.42 -7.14
C ASP A 7 9.80 -12.27 -8.66
N ASN A 8 8.57 -12.05 -9.11
CA ASN A 8 8.21 -12.01 -10.52
C ASN A 8 7.32 -10.81 -10.86
N LEU A 9 7.80 -9.58 -10.64
CA LEU A 9 7.34 -8.48 -11.50
C LEU A 9 7.91 -8.76 -12.89
N GLN A 10 7.18 -9.52 -13.71
CA GLN A 10 7.68 -9.99 -15.00
C GLN A 10 7.93 -8.83 -15.96
N ASN A 11 7.23 -7.70 -15.75
CA ASN A 11 7.45 -6.45 -16.48
C ASN A 11 7.55 -5.23 -15.54
N PRO A 12 8.45 -4.28 -15.82
CA PRO A 12 8.55 -3.01 -15.08
C PRO A 12 7.26 -2.18 -15.10
N GLY A 13 6.36 -2.40 -16.06
CA GLY A 13 5.08 -1.69 -16.19
C GLY A 13 3.95 -2.22 -15.31
N GLU A 14 4.20 -3.26 -14.50
CA GLU A 14 3.15 -3.83 -13.62
C GLU A 14 2.91 -2.99 -12.37
N LEU A 15 3.89 -2.17 -11.98
CA LEU A 15 3.72 -1.14 -10.95
C LEU A 15 3.31 0.17 -11.62
N SER A 16 2.12 0.65 -11.28
CA SER A 16 1.64 1.96 -11.72
C SER A 16 1.94 3.00 -10.65
N PHE A 17 2.81 3.96 -10.96
CA PHE A 17 3.00 5.15 -10.13
C PHE A 17 1.71 5.98 -10.08
N ILE A 18 1.30 6.41 -8.89
CA ILE A 18 0.06 7.19 -8.70
C ILE A 18 0.37 8.63 -8.29
N PHE A 19 1.15 8.82 -7.22
CA PHE A 19 1.56 10.13 -6.70
C PHE A 19 2.70 10.01 -5.70
N THR A 20 3.32 11.15 -5.39
CA THR A 20 4.24 11.33 -4.26
C THR A 20 3.54 12.15 -3.19
N CYS A 21 3.68 11.77 -1.92
CA CYS A 21 3.10 12.51 -0.79
C CYS A 21 4.10 12.70 0.35
N PRO A 22 3.93 13.73 1.20
CA PRO A 22 4.70 13.84 2.42
C PRO A 22 4.50 12.62 3.31
N ALA A 23 5.60 12.07 3.82
CA ALA A 23 5.63 10.86 4.63
C ALA A 23 6.32 11.06 5.98
N GLU A 24 6.42 12.31 6.43
CA GLU A 24 7.10 12.68 7.66
C GLU A 24 6.45 12.02 8.88
N GLN A 25 7.00 10.89 9.28
CA GLN A 25 6.66 10.15 10.50
C GLN A 25 7.76 10.33 11.54
N ILE A 26 8.21 11.57 11.73
CA ILE A 26 9.34 11.92 12.62
C ILE A 26 9.16 11.40 14.05
N HIS A 27 7.91 11.29 14.51
CA HIS A 27 7.56 10.80 15.84
C HIS A 27 7.63 9.26 15.98
N LEU A 28 7.77 8.52 14.87
CA LEU A 28 7.88 7.06 14.83
C LEU A 28 9.29 6.58 14.43
N GLY A 29 10.26 7.50 14.32
CA GLY A 29 11.64 7.19 13.95
C GLY A 29 11.87 6.98 12.45
N GLY A 30 10.90 7.31 11.59
CA GLY A 30 11.00 7.17 10.12
C GLY A 30 11.64 8.38 9.41
N CYS A 31 12.51 8.10 8.44
CA CYS A 31 13.47 9.04 7.80
C CYS A 31 13.04 9.54 6.39
N ASN A 32 11.79 9.40 5.99
CA ASN A 32 11.34 9.83 4.65
C ASN A 32 10.51 11.10 4.73
N CYS A 33 10.99 12.18 4.10
CA CYS A 33 10.19 13.40 3.93
C CYS A 33 9.00 13.16 2.98
N PHE A 34 9.16 12.23 2.02
CA PHE A 34 8.19 11.90 0.99
C PHE A 34 8.14 10.39 0.73
N GLU A 35 6.99 9.89 0.30
CA GLU A 35 6.74 8.50 -0.12
C GLU A 35 6.12 8.51 -1.52
N ASP A 36 6.66 7.66 -2.40
CA ASP A 36 6.10 7.40 -3.73
C ASP A 36 5.12 6.23 -3.63
N VAL A 37 3.89 6.45 -4.07
CA VAL A 37 2.83 5.45 -4.01
C VAL A 37 2.66 4.79 -5.36
N TYR A 38 2.83 3.46 -5.37
CA TYR A 38 2.63 2.59 -6.52
C TYR A 38 1.46 1.64 -6.27
N ILE A 39 0.74 1.28 -7.33
CA ILE A 39 -0.29 0.23 -7.29
C ILE A 39 0.13 -0.95 -8.17
N LEU A 40 0.13 -2.13 -7.55
CA LEU A 40 0.22 -3.41 -8.22
C LEU A 40 -1.18 -4.03 -8.26
N LYS A 41 -1.67 -4.38 -9.46
CA LYS A 41 -2.92 -5.13 -9.61
C LYS A 41 -2.61 -6.60 -9.78
N ARG A 42 -3.21 -7.43 -8.93
CA ARG A 42 -3.10 -8.89 -8.96
C ARG A 42 -4.46 -9.52 -8.72
N ASP A 43 -4.60 -10.70 -9.29
CA ASP A 43 -5.65 -11.63 -8.91
C ASP A 43 -5.22 -12.32 -7.61
N SER A 44 -6.02 -12.19 -6.56
CA SER A 44 -5.73 -12.77 -5.25
C SER A 44 -5.66 -14.30 -5.28
N GLU A 45 -6.39 -14.96 -6.19
CA GLU A 45 -6.37 -16.43 -6.31
C GLU A 45 -5.04 -16.93 -6.90
N ASN A 46 -4.45 -16.11 -7.78
CA ASN A 46 -3.24 -16.45 -8.53
C ASN A 46 -1.99 -15.75 -8.00
N CYS A 47 -2.12 -14.92 -6.96
CA CYS A 47 -1.01 -14.21 -6.33
C CYS A 47 -0.52 -14.97 -5.09
N ARG A 48 0.45 -15.86 -5.30
CA ARG A 48 1.13 -16.51 -4.20
C ARG A 48 2.11 -15.53 -3.54
N ILE A 49 1.84 -15.17 -2.30
CA ILE A 49 2.78 -14.45 -1.43
C ILE A 49 3.62 -15.49 -0.71
N ILE A 50 4.93 -15.36 -0.79
CA ILE A 50 5.89 -16.17 -0.03
C ILE A 50 6.60 -15.18 0.86
N ILE A 51 6.20 -15.10 2.12
CA ILE A 51 6.84 -14.19 3.08
C ILE A 51 8.33 -14.54 3.12
N GLY A 52 9.18 -13.54 2.91
CA GLY A 52 10.63 -13.70 2.90
C GLY A 52 11.22 -13.87 4.31
N GLU A 53 12.54 -13.84 4.41
CA GLU A 53 13.23 -14.02 5.70
C GLU A 53 13.32 -12.74 6.55
N ALA A 54 12.94 -11.58 6.02
CA ALA A 54 13.08 -10.28 6.68
C ALA A 54 11.73 -9.60 6.95
N GLU A 55 11.57 -9.14 8.19
CA GLU A 55 10.65 -8.09 8.69
C GLU A 55 9.12 -8.31 8.61
N VAL A 56 8.61 -9.30 7.86
CA VAL A 56 7.17 -9.59 7.79
C VAL A 56 6.82 -10.90 8.50
N THR A 57 5.90 -10.85 9.46
CA THR A 57 5.43 -12.03 10.21
C THR A 57 4.19 -12.67 9.59
N GLU A 58 3.32 -11.87 8.97
CA GLU A 58 2.02 -12.29 8.45
C GLU A 58 1.62 -11.45 7.24
N PHE A 59 0.87 -12.05 6.32
CA PHE A 59 0.20 -11.37 5.22
C PHE A 59 -1.28 -11.77 5.16
N LYS A 60 -2.16 -10.78 4.91
CA LYS A 60 -3.59 -11.01 4.65
C LYS A 60 -4.09 -10.10 3.54
N TRP A 61 -5.04 -10.60 2.76
CA TRP A 61 -5.87 -9.77 1.88
C TRP A 61 -6.98 -9.10 2.70
N MET A 62 -7.30 -7.86 2.38
CA MET A 62 -8.34 -7.09 3.06
C MET A 62 -9.16 -6.27 2.07
N PRO A 63 -10.49 -6.15 2.26
CA PRO A 63 -11.30 -5.18 1.53
C PRO A 63 -10.78 -3.76 1.74
N ILE A 64 -10.60 -3.02 0.66
CA ILE A 64 -9.95 -1.72 0.72
C ILE A 64 -10.72 -0.70 1.56
N GLU A 65 -12.04 -0.83 1.63
CA GLU A 65 -12.93 0.00 2.46
C GLU A 65 -12.77 -0.30 3.96
N GLU A 66 -12.40 -1.52 4.32
CA GLU A 66 -12.07 -1.87 5.71
C GLU A 66 -10.74 -1.25 6.10
N TYR A 67 -9.75 -1.29 5.20
CA TYR A 67 -8.46 -0.64 5.42
C TYR A 67 -8.61 0.88 5.58
N GLU A 68 -9.46 1.53 4.77
CA GLU A 68 -9.79 2.96 4.93
C GLU A 68 -10.31 3.27 6.34
N LYS A 69 -11.22 2.44 6.86
CA LYS A 69 -11.76 2.61 8.22
C LYS A 69 -10.69 2.46 9.29
N CYS A 70 -9.85 1.43 9.21
CA CYS A 70 -8.76 1.20 10.16
C CYS A 70 -7.80 2.40 10.23
N LEU A 71 -7.43 2.97 9.08
CA LEU A 71 -6.58 4.15 9.03
C LEU A 71 -7.27 5.40 9.60
N ILE A 72 -8.56 5.62 9.29
CA ILE A 72 -9.33 6.76 9.82
C ILE A 72 -9.51 6.67 11.35
N SER A 73 -9.67 5.45 11.89
CA SER A 73 -9.84 5.23 13.32
C SER A 73 -8.53 5.25 14.11
N ASN A 74 -7.37 5.43 13.45
CA ASN A 74 -6.04 5.23 14.04
C ASN A 74 -5.94 3.88 14.78
N ASP A 75 -6.34 2.80 14.11
CA ASP A 75 -6.22 1.45 14.65
C ASP A 75 -4.72 1.09 14.82
N ASP A 76 -4.31 0.80 16.06
CA ASP A 76 -2.92 0.52 16.45
C ASP A 76 -2.33 -0.72 15.77
N LEU A 77 -3.16 -1.56 15.12
CA LEU A 77 -2.70 -2.68 14.30
C LEU A 77 -2.11 -2.24 12.94
N TYR A 78 -2.21 -0.97 12.57
CA TYR A 78 -1.74 -0.44 11.29
C TYR A 78 -0.81 0.75 11.47
N VAL A 79 0.15 0.88 10.57
CA VAL A 79 1.06 2.04 10.55
C VAL A 79 0.23 3.31 10.32
N PRO A 80 0.26 4.28 11.25
CA PRO A 80 -0.56 5.47 11.14
C PRO A 80 -0.12 6.33 9.96
N ARG A 81 -1.09 6.93 9.27
CA ARG A 81 -0.86 7.80 8.11
C ARG A 81 -1.48 9.18 8.36
N ASP A 82 -0.85 10.23 7.84
CA ASP A 82 -1.43 11.57 7.92
C ASP A 82 -2.78 11.63 7.18
N SER A 83 -3.69 12.45 7.70
CA SER A 83 -5.02 12.65 7.10
C SER A 83 -4.96 13.03 5.62
N ARG A 84 -3.95 13.79 5.19
CA ARG A 84 -3.76 14.16 3.77
C ARG A 84 -3.38 12.95 2.92
N TYR A 85 -2.52 12.07 3.44
CA TYR A 85 -2.19 10.80 2.77
C TYR A 85 -3.46 10.00 2.52
N ILE A 86 -4.25 9.77 3.58
CA ILE A 86 -5.47 8.96 3.53
C ILE A 86 -6.41 9.53 2.46
N ASN A 87 -6.69 10.83 2.50
CA ASN A 87 -7.59 11.49 1.55
C ASN A 87 -7.12 11.32 0.09
N ILE A 88 -5.86 11.64 -0.21
CA ILE A 88 -5.31 11.56 -1.57
C ILE A 88 -5.26 10.11 -2.07
N PHE A 89 -4.81 9.18 -1.21
CA PHE A 89 -4.69 7.76 -1.56
C PHE A 89 -6.04 7.18 -1.98
N PHE A 90 -7.06 7.31 -1.13
CA PHE A 90 -8.36 6.71 -1.43
C PHE A 90 -9.12 7.46 -2.53
N GLU A 91 -8.94 8.77 -2.69
CA GLU A 91 -9.46 9.51 -3.86
C GLU A 91 -8.87 8.94 -5.16
N LYS A 92 -7.55 8.80 -5.24
CA LYS A 92 -6.88 8.26 -6.42
C LYS A 92 -7.28 6.81 -6.67
N LEU A 93 -7.36 5.98 -5.64
CA LEU A 93 -7.76 4.59 -5.78
C LEU A 93 -9.18 4.44 -6.34
N ARG A 94 -10.13 5.25 -5.84
CA ARG A 94 -11.50 5.33 -6.38
C ARG A 94 -11.54 5.86 -7.82
N SER A 95 -10.61 6.72 -8.23
CA SER A 95 -10.53 7.17 -9.63
C SER A 95 -10.11 6.02 -10.56
N LEU A 96 -9.20 5.16 -10.11
CA LEU A 96 -8.69 4.03 -10.90
C LEU A 96 -9.71 2.91 -11.06
N SER A 97 -10.66 2.77 -10.13
CA SER A 97 -11.78 1.83 -10.27
C SER A 97 -12.85 2.34 -11.24
N LYS A 98 -13.03 3.66 -11.36
CA LYS A 98 -14.01 4.30 -12.25
C LYS A 98 -13.57 4.40 -13.71
N SER A 99 -12.26 4.47 -14.00
CA SER A 99 -11.74 4.53 -15.38
C SER A 99 -11.91 3.23 -16.20
N LYS A 100 -12.62 2.23 -15.66
CA LYS A 100 -13.11 1.07 -16.42
C LYS A 100 -14.58 1.27 -16.80
N LYS A 101 -14.83 2.06 -17.84
CA LYS A 101 -16.05 2.01 -18.65
C LYS A 101 -15.69 2.15 -20.12
#